data_AF-A0A6I1YLI6-F1
#
_entry.id   AF-A0A6I1YLI6-F1
#
_cell.length_a   1.000
_cell.length_b   1.000
_cell.length_c   1.000
_cell.angle_alpha   90.00
_cell.angle_beta   90.00
_cell.angle_gamma   90.00
#
_symmetry.space_group_name_H-M   'P 1'
#
loop_
_entity.id
_entity.type
_entity.pdbx_description
1 polymer ?
#
loop_
_entity_poly.entity_id
_entity_poly.type
_entity_poly.pdbx_seq_one_letter_code
_entity_poly.pdbx_strand_id
1 'polypeptide(L)'
;MRRTILPIAAILLTAACSSGGSDTASKPAHTSTPRATRSSHSAAPEPSASHVAKPKPKPKPSRSKGCGPERDVIVWYKTPGAPNSAQVIGNYNVTSCQTTFDELQQDSPTGDGYCTEAAWASDNPGYNADADSPKRLKNVQVSVGPAC
;
A
#
# COMPACT_ATOMS: atom_id res chain seq x y z
N MET A 1 -26.61 33.79 -37.47
CA MET A 1 -26.59 33.43 -36.02
C MET A 1 -25.22 33.83 -35.47
N ARG A 2 -25.15 34.37 -34.25
CA ARG A 2 -23.94 35.04 -33.71
C ARG A 2 -22.93 34.00 -33.20
N ARG A 3 -21.64 34.18 -33.53
CA ARG A 3 -20.52 33.45 -32.90
C ARG A 3 -19.98 34.31 -31.77
N THR A 4 -19.82 33.74 -30.58
CA THR A 4 -19.25 34.43 -29.41
C THR A 4 -17.93 33.77 -29.04
N ILE A 5 -16.86 34.56 -29.01
CA ILE A 5 -15.53 34.16 -28.56
C ILE A 5 -15.39 34.54 -27.08
N LEU A 6 -14.76 33.69 -26.27
CA LEU A 6 -14.24 34.08 -24.96
C LEU A 6 -12.83 33.48 -24.77
N PRO A 7 -11.82 34.29 -24.42
CA PRO A 7 -10.52 33.82 -23.97
C PRO A 7 -10.54 33.55 -22.46
N ILE A 8 -9.75 32.60 -21.98
CA ILE A 8 -9.49 32.42 -20.54
C ILE A 8 -8.00 32.66 -20.28
N ALA A 9 -7.73 33.56 -19.34
CA ALA A 9 -6.39 34.05 -19.04
C ALA A 9 -5.62 33.13 -18.07
N ALA A 10 -4.30 33.24 -18.09
CA ALA A 10 -3.40 32.51 -17.21
C ALA A 10 -3.44 33.01 -15.76
N ILE A 11 -3.15 32.13 -14.81
CA ILE A 11 -2.73 32.50 -13.45
C ILE A 11 -1.51 31.64 -13.08
N LEU A 12 -0.42 32.32 -12.73
CA LEU A 12 0.80 31.72 -12.15
C LEU A 12 0.64 31.66 -10.63
N LEU A 13 1.09 30.57 -9.99
CA LEU A 13 1.37 30.56 -8.55
C LEU A 13 2.78 30.04 -8.27
N THR A 14 3.55 30.88 -7.58
CA THR A 14 4.84 30.57 -6.97
C THR A 14 4.64 30.11 -5.52
N ALA A 15 5.25 28.99 -5.13
CA ALA A 15 5.34 28.57 -3.73
C ALA A 15 6.81 28.64 -3.26
N ALA A 16 7.04 29.21 -2.08
CA ALA A 16 8.38 29.43 -1.53
C ALA A 16 8.74 28.38 -0.47
N CYS A 17 10.04 28.14 -0.32
CA CYS A 17 10.61 27.21 0.66
C CYS A 17 10.39 27.67 2.11
N SER A 18 10.34 26.71 3.05
CA SER A 18 10.98 26.91 4.36
C SER A 18 11.40 25.57 4.98
N SER A 19 12.43 25.61 5.81
CA SER A 19 13.22 24.46 6.26
C SER A 19 13.35 24.41 7.78
N GLY A 20 13.65 23.23 8.33
CA GLY A 20 14.06 23.03 9.72
C GLY A 20 13.18 22.01 10.46
N GLY A 21 13.70 21.18 11.37
CA GLY A 21 15.09 21.05 11.82
C GLY A 21 15.28 19.81 12.73
N SER A 22 16.53 19.57 13.10
CA SER A 22 17.06 18.48 13.94
C SER A 22 16.45 18.44 15.38
N ASP A 23 16.73 17.52 16.31
CA ASP A 23 17.96 16.74 16.53
C ASP A 23 17.80 15.62 17.59
N THR A 24 18.80 14.73 17.72
CA THR A 24 19.18 13.88 18.90
C THR A 24 18.14 12.95 19.57
N ALA A 25 18.28 11.62 19.67
CA ALA A 25 19.36 10.74 20.19
C ALA A 25 19.32 10.43 21.71
N SER A 26 19.21 9.14 22.06
CA SER A 26 19.66 8.56 23.35
C SER A 26 19.83 7.03 23.30
N LYS A 27 21.07 6.56 23.53
CA LYS A 27 21.50 5.25 24.08
C LYS A 27 22.10 5.57 25.48
N PRO A 28 22.11 4.67 26.50
CA PRO A 28 22.77 3.35 26.52
C PRO A 28 21.89 2.27 27.22
N ALA A 29 22.42 1.21 27.88
CA ALA A 29 23.11 0.00 27.35
C ALA A 29 23.12 -1.11 28.44
N HIS A 30 24.02 -2.10 28.32
CA HIS A 30 24.35 -3.18 29.30
C HIS A 30 23.35 -4.36 29.41
N THR A 31 23.70 -5.58 28.98
CA THR A 31 24.51 -6.61 29.69
C THR A 31 23.74 -7.21 30.88
N SER A 32 23.31 -8.48 30.87
CA SER A 32 24.19 -9.64 31.19
C SER A 32 23.57 -10.99 30.80
N THR A 33 24.39 -11.95 30.39
CA THR A 33 24.05 -13.39 30.29
C THR A 33 24.24 -14.09 31.64
N PRO A 34 23.52 -15.19 31.91
CA PRO A 34 24.24 -16.43 32.21
C PRO A 34 23.69 -17.68 31.50
N ARG A 35 24.47 -18.77 31.57
CA ARG A 35 24.35 -20.03 30.82
C ARG A 35 24.12 -21.21 31.78
N ALA A 36 23.61 -22.32 31.22
CA ALA A 36 23.36 -23.64 31.84
C ALA A 36 22.00 -23.75 32.57
N THR A 37 21.33 -24.91 32.61
CA THR A 37 21.89 -26.27 32.58
C THR A 37 21.05 -27.27 31.76
N ARG A 38 21.75 -28.28 31.23
CA ARG A 38 21.26 -29.48 30.53
C ARG A 38 20.39 -30.35 31.46
N SER A 39 19.30 -30.92 30.95
CA SER A 39 18.70 -32.12 31.57
C SER A 39 18.10 -33.04 30.51
N SER A 40 18.66 -34.23 30.39
CA SER A 40 18.26 -35.26 29.42
C SER A 40 17.17 -36.14 30.01
N HIS A 41 16.09 -36.38 29.27
CA HIS A 41 15.14 -37.44 29.59
C HIS A 41 14.96 -38.33 28.37
N SER A 42 15.62 -39.49 28.39
CA SER A 42 15.31 -40.60 27.48
C SER A 42 14.03 -41.28 27.94
N ALA A 43 13.08 -41.46 27.03
CA ALA A 43 11.95 -42.38 27.19
C ALA A 43 11.90 -43.32 25.97
N ALA A 44 11.48 -44.56 26.21
CA ALA A 44 11.57 -45.69 25.29
C ALA A 44 10.57 -45.61 24.11
N PRO A 45 10.75 -46.41 23.03
CA PRO A 45 9.96 -46.28 21.80
C PRO A 45 8.65 -47.08 21.78
N GLU A 46 7.77 -46.65 20.86
CA GLU A 46 6.65 -47.40 20.25
C GLU A 46 5.38 -47.67 21.10
N PRO A 47 4.17 -47.81 20.50
CA PRO A 47 3.88 -48.50 19.22
C PRO A 47 3.47 -47.65 18.02
N SER A 48 3.77 -48.19 16.84
CA SER A 48 3.29 -47.77 15.52
C SER A 48 1.78 -47.45 15.44
N ALA A 49 1.45 -46.18 15.18
CA ALA A 49 0.19 -45.78 14.57
C ALA A 49 0.35 -45.75 13.04
N SER A 50 -0.55 -46.40 12.30
CA SER A 50 -0.52 -46.41 10.83
C SER A 50 -0.78 -45.01 10.24
N HIS A 51 0.30 -44.27 10.00
CA HIS A 51 0.24 -43.04 9.22
C HIS A 51 0.00 -43.38 7.75
N VAL A 52 -1.26 -43.38 7.34
CA VAL A 52 -1.64 -43.20 5.93
C VAL A 52 -0.93 -41.96 5.44
N ALA A 53 0.08 -42.14 4.58
CA ALA A 53 0.89 -41.05 4.10
C ALA A 53 0.01 -40.08 3.31
N LYS A 54 -0.29 -38.91 3.89
CA LYS A 54 -0.92 -37.81 3.17
C LYS A 54 -0.08 -37.56 1.90
N PRO A 55 -0.69 -37.46 0.71
CA PRO A 55 0.03 -37.16 -0.51
C PRO A 55 0.92 -35.94 -0.29
N LYS A 56 2.23 -36.06 -0.59
CA LYS A 56 3.13 -34.90 -0.56
C LYS A 56 2.49 -33.78 -1.38
N PRO A 57 2.34 -32.56 -0.85
CA PRO A 57 1.90 -31.43 -1.65
C PRO A 57 2.79 -31.35 -2.89
N LYS A 58 2.18 -31.38 -4.09
CA LYS A 58 2.93 -31.10 -5.32
C LYS A 58 3.62 -29.75 -5.13
N PRO A 59 4.89 -29.58 -5.58
CA PRO A 59 5.51 -28.27 -5.60
C PRO A 59 4.56 -27.32 -6.34
N LYS A 60 4.10 -26.26 -5.67
CA LYS A 60 3.41 -25.17 -6.38
C LYS A 60 4.39 -24.68 -7.45
N PRO A 61 3.93 -24.38 -8.68
CA PRO A 61 4.82 -23.89 -9.72
C PRO A 61 5.63 -22.71 -9.17
N SER A 62 6.95 -22.80 -9.29
CA SER A 62 7.85 -21.75 -8.83
C SER A 62 7.38 -20.44 -9.45
N ARG A 63 7.17 -19.41 -8.63
CA ARG A 63 6.72 -18.11 -9.13
C ARG A 63 7.64 -17.69 -10.27
N SER A 64 7.04 -17.26 -11.38
CA SER A 64 7.75 -16.61 -12.48
C SER A 64 8.59 -15.45 -11.95
N LYS A 65 9.58 -15.02 -12.73
CA LYS A 65 10.32 -13.77 -12.46
C LYS A 65 9.39 -12.55 -12.67
N GLY A 66 8.44 -12.35 -11.76
CA GLY A 66 7.53 -11.22 -11.72
C GLY A 66 8.02 -10.11 -10.78
N CYS A 67 7.35 -8.96 -10.84
CA CYS A 67 7.70 -7.76 -10.08
C CYS A 67 7.61 -7.91 -8.55
N GLY A 68 6.98 -8.97 -8.05
CA GLY A 68 6.86 -9.28 -6.63
C GLY A 68 5.76 -10.29 -6.35
N PRO A 69 5.28 -10.39 -5.10
CA PRO A 69 3.94 -10.92 -4.83
C PRO A 69 2.88 -9.96 -5.37
N GLU A 70 1.88 -10.51 -6.08
CA GLU A 70 0.65 -9.80 -6.42
C GLU A 70 -0.13 -9.45 -5.14
N ARG A 71 -0.63 -8.21 -5.08
CA ARG A 71 -1.53 -7.68 -4.05
C ARG A 71 -2.46 -6.66 -4.70
N ASP A 72 -3.64 -6.49 -4.12
CA ASP A 72 -4.59 -5.49 -4.57
C ASP A 72 -4.41 -4.17 -3.80
N VAL A 73 -4.45 -3.07 -4.54
CA VAL A 73 -4.46 -1.69 -4.07
C VAL A 73 -5.83 -1.09 -4.38
N ILE A 74 -6.49 -0.53 -3.38
CA ILE A 74 -7.65 0.34 -3.59
C ILE A 74 -7.10 1.75 -3.78
N VAL A 75 -7.51 2.41 -4.86
CA VAL A 75 -7.32 3.85 -5.06
C VAL A 75 -8.67 4.54 -4.93
N TRP A 76 -8.72 5.63 -4.18
CA TRP A 76 -9.90 6.48 -4.01
C TRP A 76 -9.58 7.90 -4.49
N TYR A 77 -10.51 8.49 -5.22
CA TYR A 77 -10.36 9.80 -5.84
C TYR A 77 -11.46 10.75 -5.40
N LYS A 78 -11.03 11.99 -5.13
CA LYS A 78 -11.86 13.18 -5.03
C LYS A 78 -11.45 14.13 -6.14
N THR A 79 -12.41 14.44 -7.01
CA THR A 79 -12.22 15.35 -8.14
C THR A 79 -13.21 16.51 -8.01
N PRO A 80 -12.77 17.78 -8.09
CA PRO A 80 -13.66 18.94 -8.03
C PRO A 80 -14.80 18.85 -9.04
N GLY A 81 -16.04 18.97 -8.57
CA GLY A 81 -17.24 18.93 -9.42
C GLY A 81 -17.72 17.54 -9.83
N ALA A 82 -17.07 16.46 -9.39
CA ALA A 82 -17.51 15.08 -9.61
C ALA A 82 -17.83 14.36 -8.28
N PRO A 83 -18.65 13.29 -8.29
CA PRO A 83 -18.71 12.35 -7.18
C PRO A 83 -17.33 11.77 -6.87
N ASN A 84 -17.11 11.36 -5.62
CA ASN A 84 -15.93 10.56 -5.30
C ASN A 84 -16.01 9.22 -6.06
N SER A 85 -14.86 8.64 -6.40
CA SER A 85 -14.78 7.35 -7.06
C SER A 85 -13.69 6.49 -6.44
N ALA A 86 -13.72 5.19 -6.69
CA ALA A 86 -12.67 4.27 -6.27
C ALA A 86 -12.51 3.15 -7.29
N GLN A 87 -11.34 2.51 -7.26
CA GLN A 87 -11.03 1.35 -8.09
C GLN A 87 -10.09 0.40 -7.35
N VAL A 88 -10.13 -0.88 -7.69
CA VAL A 88 -9.16 -1.89 -7.23
C VAL A 88 -8.23 -2.21 -8.39
N ILE A 89 -6.93 -2.06 -8.17
CA ILE A 89 -5.88 -2.32 -9.16
C ILE A 89 -4.75 -3.16 -8.54
N GLY A 90 -3.89 -3.72 -9.39
CA GLY A 90 -2.69 -4.43 -8.92
C GLY A 90 -1.70 -3.50 -8.23
N ASN A 91 -0.70 -4.07 -7.55
CA ASN A 91 0.30 -3.34 -6.76
C ASN A 91 1.53 -2.86 -7.52
N TYR A 92 1.64 -3.23 -8.80
CA TYR A 92 2.71 -2.80 -9.69
C TYR A 92 2.23 -2.74 -11.12
N ASN A 93 2.89 -1.91 -11.90
CA ASN A 93 2.81 -1.92 -13.35
C ASN A 93 3.55 -3.15 -13.89
N VAL A 94 2.83 -4.02 -14.60
CA VAL A 94 3.36 -5.30 -15.11
C VAL A 94 4.46 -5.15 -16.16
N THR A 95 4.65 -3.94 -16.71
CA THR A 95 5.67 -3.64 -17.74
C THR A 95 6.94 -3.04 -17.14
N SER A 96 6.81 -2.08 -16.22
CA SER A 96 7.95 -1.39 -15.60
C SER A 96 8.39 -1.98 -14.26
N CYS A 97 7.56 -2.81 -13.64
CA CYS A 97 7.67 -3.23 -12.23
C CYS A 97 7.72 -2.07 -11.21
N GLN A 98 7.36 -0.84 -11.61
CA GLN A 98 7.16 0.27 -10.67
C GLN A 98 5.97 -0.02 -9.77
N THR A 99 6.02 0.36 -8.49
CA THR A 99 4.88 0.17 -7.60
C THR A 99 3.80 1.20 -7.91
N THR A 100 2.55 0.77 -7.78
CA THR A 100 1.39 1.65 -7.97
C THR A 100 1.38 2.83 -6.99
N PHE A 101 1.98 2.67 -5.81
CA PHE A 101 2.16 3.78 -4.86
C PHE A 101 3.13 4.83 -5.39
N ASP A 102 4.24 4.41 -6.01
CA ASP A 102 5.21 5.34 -6.60
C ASP A 102 4.62 6.06 -7.83
N GLU A 103 3.89 5.34 -8.69
CA GLU A 103 3.18 5.93 -9.84
C GLU A 103 2.16 6.98 -9.37
N LEU A 104 1.30 6.65 -8.39
CA LEU A 104 0.33 7.60 -7.85
C LEU A 104 1.01 8.80 -7.17
N GLN A 105 2.15 8.62 -6.51
CA GLN A 105 2.89 9.72 -5.89
C GLN A 105 3.49 10.69 -6.92
N GLN A 106 3.75 10.23 -8.14
CA GLN A 106 4.30 11.02 -9.26
C GLN A 106 3.21 11.67 -10.12
N ASP A 107 2.15 10.93 -10.45
CA ASP A 107 1.20 11.29 -11.50
C ASP A 107 -0.15 11.84 -11.00
N SER A 108 -0.44 11.76 -9.69
CA SER A 108 -1.73 12.22 -9.15
C SER A 108 -1.89 13.75 -9.19
N PRO A 109 -3.09 14.28 -9.49
CA PRO A 109 -3.34 15.73 -9.49
C PRO A 109 -3.10 16.39 -8.12
N THR A 110 -2.34 17.49 -8.13
CA THR A 110 -1.98 18.28 -6.94
C THR A 110 -2.70 19.63 -6.84
N GLY A 111 -3.65 19.91 -7.75
CA GLY A 111 -4.44 21.15 -7.73
C GLY A 111 -5.50 21.20 -6.62
N ASP A 112 -6.01 22.39 -6.33
CA ASP A 112 -7.01 22.60 -5.28
C ASP A 112 -8.26 21.72 -5.44
N GLY A 113 -8.75 21.20 -4.31
CA GLY A 113 -9.94 20.36 -4.28
C GLY A 113 -9.72 18.89 -4.69
N TYR A 114 -8.57 18.55 -5.28
CA TYR A 114 -8.21 17.15 -5.58
C TYR A 114 -7.67 16.41 -4.35
N CYS A 115 -7.99 15.12 -4.28
CA CYS A 115 -7.30 14.17 -3.42
C CYS A 115 -7.26 12.80 -4.11
N THR A 116 -6.10 12.15 -4.09
CA THR A 116 -5.92 10.74 -4.46
C THR A 116 -5.36 10.01 -3.25
N GLU A 117 -6.08 9.02 -2.75
CA GLU A 117 -5.60 8.13 -1.69
C GLU A 117 -5.42 6.72 -2.25
N ALA A 118 -4.40 6.01 -1.78
CA ALA A 118 -4.25 4.58 -2.06
C ALA A 118 -3.91 3.79 -0.79
N ALA A 119 -4.47 2.59 -0.70
CA ALA A 119 -4.27 1.68 0.42
C ALA A 119 -4.30 0.23 -0.06
N TRP A 120 -3.69 -0.67 0.72
CA TRP A 120 -3.84 -2.10 0.48
C TRP A 120 -5.30 -2.54 0.69
N ALA A 121 -5.84 -3.36 -0.23
CA ALA A 121 -7.19 -3.91 -0.08
C ALA A 121 -7.31 -4.82 1.15
N SER A 122 -6.23 -5.57 1.47
CA SER A 122 -6.13 -6.39 2.68
C SER A 122 -6.37 -5.61 3.98
N ASP A 123 -6.05 -4.31 3.96
CA ASP A 123 -6.06 -3.46 5.14
C ASP A 123 -7.38 -2.67 5.24
N ASN A 124 -8.26 -2.79 4.23
CA ASN A 124 -9.58 -2.17 4.18
C ASN A 124 -10.67 -3.25 3.90
N PRO A 125 -10.83 -4.24 4.80
CA PRO A 125 -11.77 -5.34 4.58
C PRO A 125 -13.22 -4.86 4.47
N GLY A 126 -13.95 -5.39 3.50
CA GLY A 126 -15.35 -5.02 3.22
C GLY A 126 -15.52 -3.67 2.52
N TYR A 127 -14.44 -3.08 1.99
CA TYR A 127 -14.54 -1.90 1.14
C TYR A 127 -15.25 -2.23 -0.18
N ASN A 128 -16.18 -1.37 -0.60
CA ASN A 128 -16.84 -1.45 -1.90
C ASN A 128 -16.35 -0.27 -2.77
N ALA A 129 -15.57 -0.58 -3.80
CA ALA A 129 -15.10 0.42 -4.76
C ALA A 129 -16.23 0.87 -5.71
N ASP A 130 -17.16 -0.03 -6.03
CA ASP A 130 -18.28 0.17 -6.96
C ASP A 130 -19.51 0.83 -6.30
N ALA A 131 -19.35 1.46 -5.14
CA ALA A 131 -20.43 2.20 -4.48
C ALA A 131 -20.65 3.56 -5.17
N ASP A 132 -21.90 4.01 -5.32
CA ASP A 132 -22.26 5.31 -5.93
C ASP A 132 -21.54 6.53 -5.33
N SER A 133 -21.13 6.40 -4.06
CA SER A 133 -20.24 7.33 -3.37
C SER A 133 -19.33 6.50 -2.44
N PRO A 134 -18.15 6.06 -2.91
CA PRO A 134 -17.27 5.21 -2.14
C PRO A 134 -16.66 6.02 -1.00
N LYS A 135 -16.58 5.39 0.17
CA LYS A 135 -16.08 6.05 1.39
C LYS A 135 -14.57 6.27 1.29
N ARG A 136 -14.07 7.27 2.02
CA ARG A 136 -12.64 7.51 2.17
C ARG A 136 -11.94 6.30 2.81
N LEU A 137 -10.66 6.07 2.49
CA LEU A 137 -9.90 4.91 2.95
C LEU A 137 -9.50 5.06 4.43
N LYS A 138 -9.20 3.95 5.11
CA LYS A 138 -8.84 3.95 6.56
C LYS A 138 -7.36 3.75 6.82
N ASN A 139 -6.69 2.94 6.00
CA ASN A 139 -5.27 2.57 6.17
C ASN A 139 -4.44 3.04 4.97
N VAL A 140 -4.48 4.34 4.72
CA VAL A 140 -3.85 5.03 3.59
C VAL A 140 -2.33 4.87 3.63
N GLN A 141 -1.75 4.50 2.49
CA GLN A 141 -0.30 4.36 2.27
C GLN A 141 0.25 5.53 1.45
N VAL A 142 -0.54 6.06 0.52
CA VAL A 142 -0.23 7.24 -0.31
C VAL A 142 -1.42 8.19 -0.29
N SER A 143 -1.16 9.48 -0.12
CA SER A 143 -2.15 10.56 -0.12
C SER A 143 -1.58 11.75 -0.88
N VAL A 144 -2.23 12.15 -1.97
CA VAL A 144 -1.75 13.22 -2.87
C VAL A 144 -2.85 14.22 -3.16
N GLY A 145 -2.56 15.51 -2.93
CA GLY A 145 -3.45 16.62 -3.25
C GLY A 145 -3.92 17.41 -2.01
N PRO A 146 -4.31 18.69 -2.16
CA PRO A 146 -4.59 19.58 -1.03
C PRO A 146 -5.91 19.33 -0.32
N ALA A 147 -6.78 18.49 -0.89
CA ALA A 147 -8.12 18.21 -0.34
C ALA A 147 -8.24 16.84 0.34
N CYS A 148 -7.08 16.22 0.60
CA CYS A 148 -6.88 15.13 1.54
C CYS A 148 -6.82 15.70 2.97
#